data_AF-A0A2V9NRR2-F1
#
_entry.id   AF-A0A2V9NRR2-F1
#
_cell.length_a   1.000
_cell.length_b   1.000
_cell.length_c   1.000
_cell.angle_alpha   90.00
_cell.angle_beta   90.00
_cell.angle_gamma   90.00
#
_symmetry.space_group_name_H-M   'P 1'
#
loop_
_entity.id
_entity.type
_entity.pdbx_description
1 polymer ?
#
loop_
_entity_poly.entity_id
_entity_poly.type
_entity_poly.pdbx_seq_one_letter_code
_entity_poly.pdbx_strand_id
1 'polypeptide(L)'
;MPGTGPVKIVPGPRDHPEQGYRSRFRHADEIAEPGYYSVILRDYDIRAELSATERAGIHKYTFPHSDDSHFILDLLHGYGNDPGRVRWAQLIAKDNDTILGGRSTAGWADGRQIYFAMKFSKPFRDFEIYSEDATLSPAKREAKGNHLKCVMHYQTSPGNVILVKTGISGVSAEAALK
;
A
#
# COMPACT_ATOMS: atom_id res chain seq x y z
N MET A 1 -0.33 -2.63 -2.17
CA MET A 1 -0.62 -3.90 -2.86
C MET A 1 -1.14 -4.91 -1.87
N PRO A 2 -2.39 -5.40 -1.99
CA PRO A 2 -2.85 -6.56 -1.24
C PRO A 2 -2.23 -7.85 -1.82
N GLY A 3 -2.01 -8.87 -0.99
CA GLY A 3 -1.45 -10.15 -1.42
C GLY A 3 -1.77 -11.30 -0.45
N THR A 4 -1.47 -12.51 -0.89
CA THR A 4 -1.55 -13.75 -0.09
C THR A 4 -0.26 -14.56 -0.24
N GLY A 5 0.04 -15.39 0.74
CA GLY A 5 1.24 -16.22 0.76
C GLY A 5 2.53 -15.44 1.07
N PRO A 6 3.70 -15.95 0.68
CA PRO A 6 4.98 -15.35 1.02
C PRO A 6 5.11 -13.89 0.55
N VAL A 7 5.51 -13.02 1.47
CA VAL A 7 5.68 -11.59 1.21
C VAL A 7 6.88 -11.34 0.31
N LYS A 8 6.67 -10.54 -0.75
CA LYS A 8 7.72 -10.02 -1.64
C LYS A 8 7.70 -8.50 -1.59
N ILE A 9 8.80 -7.87 -1.18
CA ILE A 9 8.83 -6.42 -0.91
C ILE A 9 9.22 -5.56 -2.12
N VAL A 10 9.60 -6.18 -3.23
CA VAL A 10 9.90 -5.49 -4.50
C VAL A 10 8.82 -5.79 -5.54
N PRO A 11 8.51 -4.87 -6.47
CA PRO A 11 7.47 -5.12 -7.47
C PRO A 11 7.79 -6.29 -8.41
N GLY A 12 9.07 -6.59 -8.62
CA GLY A 12 9.50 -7.51 -9.68
C GLY A 12 9.43 -6.86 -11.06
N PRO A 13 10.11 -7.44 -12.06
CA PRO A 13 10.06 -6.96 -13.43
C PRO A 13 8.70 -7.30 -14.08
N ARG A 14 8.41 -6.68 -15.23
CA ARG A 14 7.08 -6.81 -15.88
C ARG A 14 6.88 -8.15 -16.58
N ASP A 15 7.96 -8.72 -17.10
CA ASP A 15 8.04 -10.02 -17.78
C ASP A 15 8.07 -11.21 -16.81
N HIS A 16 8.60 -11.01 -15.61
CA HIS A 16 8.63 -11.99 -14.52
C HIS A 16 7.94 -11.46 -13.25
N PRO A 17 6.62 -11.17 -13.29
CA PRO A 17 5.90 -10.57 -12.16
C PRO A 17 5.94 -11.44 -10.89
N GLU A 18 6.10 -12.76 -11.05
CA GLU A 18 6.23 -13.72 -9.96
C GLU A 18 7.49 -13.51 -9.10
N GLN A 19 8.48 -12.73 -9.55
CA GLN A 19 9.66 -12.40 -8.74
C GLN A 19 9.39 -11.29 -7.73
N GLY A 20 8.22 -10.64 -7.75
CA GLY A 20 7.85 -9.56 -6.84
C GLY A 20 6.38 -9.56 -6.44
N TYR A 21 5.89 -8.39 -5.98
CA TYR A 21 4.50 -8.21 -5.53
C TYR A 21 3.50 -7.89 -6.66
N ARG A 22 3.93 -7.89 -7.92
CA ARG A 22 3.02 -7.69 -9.06
C ARG A 22 1.99 -8.82 -9.12
N SER A 23 0.80 -8.47 -9.61
CA SER A 23 -0.24 -9.45 -9.91
C SER A 23 -0.64 -9.35 -11.38
N ARG A 24 -0.75 -10.50 -12.04
CA ARG A 24 -1.40 -10.61 -13.35
C ARG A 24 -2.89 -10.29 -13.22
N PHE A 25 -3.45 -9.64 -14.24
CA PHE A 25 -4.89 -9.38 -14.37
C PHE A 25 -5.33 -9.62 -15.81
N ARG A 26 -6.65 -9.62 -16.05
CA ARG A 26 -7.23 -9.66 -17.40
C ARG A 26 -8.30 -8.59 -17.52
N HIS A 27 -8.41 -7.95 -18.69
CA HIS A 27 -9.45 -6.96 -18.95
C HIS A 27 -10.87 -7.52 -18.84
N ALA A 28 -11.07 -8.83 -19.07
CA ALA A 28 -12.36 -9.48 -18.85
C ALA A 28 -12.78 -9.53 -17.36
N ASP A 29 -11.81 -9.41 -16.45
CA ASP A 29 -11.99 -9.39 -15.00
C ASP A 29 -11.86 -7.95 -14.43
N GLU A 30 -11.93 -6.93 -15.31
CA GLU A 30 -11.71 -5.51 -15.00
C GLU A 30 -12.94 -4.68 -15.38
N ILE A 31 -13.33 -3.75 -14.51
CA ILE A 31 -14.46 -2.84 -14.70
C ILE A 31 -13.99 -1.43 -14.35
N ALA A 32 -14.32 -0.46 -15.20
CA ALA A 32 -14.04 0.96 -14.97
C ALA A 32 -15.26 1.81 -15.34
N GLU A 33 -15.74 2.60 -14.39
CA GLU A 33 -16.88 3.50 -14.52
C GLU A 33 -16.56 4.84 -13.80
N PRO A 34 -17.25 5.95 -14.09
CA PRO A 34 -17.04 7.20 -13.37
C PRO A 34 -17.15 7.03 -11.85
N GLY A 35 -16.05 7.24 -11.14
CA GLY A 35 -15.98 7.11 -9.69
C GLY A 35 -15.81 5.68 -9.16
N TYR A 36 -15.66 4.66 -10.03
CA TYR A 36 -15.48 3.27 -9.60
C TYR A 36 -14.52 2.50 -10.52
N TYR A 37 -13.66 1.69 -9.91
CA TYR A 37 -12.79 0.75 -10.61
C TYR A 37 -12.76 -0.58 -9.86
N SER A 38 -12.76 -1.70 -10.58
CA SER A 38 -12.55 -3.02 -9.99
C SER A 38 -11.69 -3.90 -10.87
N VAL A 39 -10.86 -4.74 -10.26
CA VAL A 39 -10.06 -5.74 -10.95
C VAL A 39 -9.81 -6.96 -10.05
N ILE A 40 -9.69 -8.14 -10.66
CA ILE A 40 -9.20 -9.34 -9.99
C ILE A 40 -7.67 -9.44 -10.14
N LEU A 41 -6.97 -9.45 -9.00
CA LEU A 41 -5.54 -9.71 -8.88
C LEU A 41 -5.31 -11.23 -8.87
N ARG A 42 -5.10 -11.82 -10.04
CA ARG A 42 -5.18 -13.28 -10.26
C ARG A 42 -4.10 -14.08 -9.52
N ASP A 43 -2.96 -13.46 -9.23
CA ASP A 43 -1.87 -14.15 -8.52
C ASP A 43 -2.17 -14.35 -7.04
N TYR A 44 -3.13 -13.59 -6.50
CA TYR A 44 -3.50 -13.62 -5.10
C TYR A 44 -4.97 -14.00 -4.88
N ASP A 45 -5.75 -14.12 -5.96
CA ASP A 45 -7.20 -14.31 -5.95
C ASP A 45 -7.95 -13.23 -5.11
N ILE A 46 -7.50 -11.98 -5.24
CA ILE A 46 -8.06 -10.84 -4.51
C ILE A 46 -8.83 -9.96 -5.48
N ARG A 47 -10.07 -9.64 -5.16
CA ARG A 47 -10.81 -8.57 -5.84
C ARG A 47 -10.47 -7.24 -5.19
N ALA A 48 -9.91 -6.32 -5.97
CA ALA A 48 -9.70 -4.93 -5.59
C ALA A 48 -10.82 -4.07 -6.18
N GLU A 49 -11.37 -3.17 -5.38
CA GLU A 49 -12.40 -2.20 -5.76
C GLU A 49 -11.99 -0.83 -5.21
N LEU A 50 -12.03 0.21 -6.05
CA LEU A 50 -11.53 1.54 -5.74
C LEU A 50 -12.60 2.58 -6.10
N SER A 51 -12.76 3.57 -5.22
CA SER A 51 -13.56 4.77 -5.43
C SER A 51 -12.88 5.97 -4.74
N ALA A 52 -13.41 7.17 -4.90
CA ALA A 52 -12.82 8.37 -4.34
C ALA A 52 -13.86 9.42 -3.92
N THR A 53 -13.48 10.21 -2.92
CA THR A 53 -14.08 11.52 -2.60
C THR A 53 -13.14 12.63 -3.09
N GLU A 54 -13.43 13.89 -2.75
CA GLU A 54 -12.56 15.01 -3.13
C GLU A 54 -11.10 14.87 -2.64
N ARG A 55 -10.88 14.27 -1.47
CA ARG A 55 -9.55 14.21 -0.82
C ARG A 55 -9.21 12.86 -0.20
N ALA A 56 -10.04 11.84 -0.41
CA ALA A 56 -9.79 10.50 0.10
C ALA A 56 -10.09 9.43 -0.95
N GLY A 57 -9.23 8.41 -1.02
CA GLY A 57 -9.49 7.15 -1.71
C GLY A 57 -10.21 6.17 -0.78
N ILE A 58 -11.20 5.46 -1.32
CA ILE A 58 -11.91 4.38 -0.62
C ILE A 58 -11.63 3.09 -1.38
N HIS A 59 -10.98 2.14 -0.72
CA HIS A 59 -10.63 0.85 -1.29
C HIS A 59 -11.40 -0.24 -0.57
N LYS A 60 -11.82 -1.26 -1.31
CA LYS A 60 -12.42 -2.49 -0.79
C LYS A 60 -11.67 -3.67 -1.40
N TYR A 61 -11.16 -4.54 -0.53
CA TYR A 61 -10.43 -5.74 -0.93
C TYR A 61 -11.17 -6.96 -0.41
N THR A 62 -11.56 -7.84 -1.32
CA THR A 62 -12.19 -9.13 -0.99
C THR A 62 -11.14 -10.21 -1.12
N PHE A 63 -10.77 -10.83 -0.01
CA PHE A 63 -9.73 -11.85 0.07
C PHE A 63 -10.30 -13.27 -0.02
N PRO A 64 -9.49 -14.24 -0.50
CA PRO A 64 -9.77 -15.65 -0.32
C PRO A 64 -9.42 -16.08 1.11
N HIS A 65 -9.56 -17.37 1.42
CA HIS A 65 -8.95 -17.93 2.61
C HIS A 65 -7.42 -17.89 2.50
N SER A 66 -6.73 -17.39 3.53
CA SER A 66 -5.28 -17.40 3.62
C SER A 66 -4.83 -17.05 5.05
N ASP A 67 -3.85 -17.78 5.56
CA ASP A 67 -3.20 -17.50 6.85
C ASP A 67 -2.09 -16.43 6.75
N ASP A 68 -1.72 -16.07 5.52
CA ASP A 68 -0.61 -15.16 5.17
C ASP A 68 -1.08 -14.03 4.24
N SER A 69 -2.27 -13.48 4.52
CA SER A 69 -2.77 -12.31 3.80
C SER A 69 -2.06 -11.05 4.24
N HIS A 70 -1.83 -10.11 3.33
CA HIS A 70 -1.10 -8.91 3.68
C HIS A 70 -1.42 -7.72 2.78
N PHE A 71 -1.02 -6.54 3.24
CA PHE A 71 -0.87 -5.35 2.42
C PHE A 71 0.58 -4.89 2.43
N ILE A 72 1.05 -4.41 1.30
CA ILE A 72 2.34 -3.75 1.14
C ILE A 72 2.08 -2.28 0.81
N LEU A 73 2.71 -1.38 1.57
CA LEU A 73 2.82 0.04 1.24
C LEU A 73 4.27 0.35 0.87
N ASP A 74 4.49 0.79 -0.37
CA ASP A 74 5.82 1.08 -0.91
C ASP A 74 5.94 2.59 -1.14
N LEU A 75 6.73 3.28 -0.29
CA LEU A 75 6.95 4.72 -0.40
C LEU A 75 8.09 5.08 -1.36
N LEU A 76 8.84 4.08 -1.86
CA LEU A 76 9.81 4.26 -2.95
C LEU A 76 9.11 4.30 -4.31
N HIS A 77 8.00 3.56 -4.46
CA HIS A 77 7.28 3.42 -5.73
C HIS A 77 6.93 4.78 -6.38
N GLY A 78 7.34 4.98 -7.63
CA GLY A 78 7.10 6.20 -8.38
C GLY A 78 7.23 6.00 -9.89
N TYR A 79 6.67 6.94 -10.66
CA TYR A 79 6.75 6.91 -12.11
C TYR A 79 8.21 6.99 -12.59
N GLY A 80 8.59 6.06 -13.47
CA GLY A 80 9.96 5.94 -14.00
C GLY A 80 10.88 5.00 -13.21
N ASN A 81 10.43 4.44 -12.07
CA ASN A 81 11.20 3.50 -11.23
C ASN A 81 12.62 3.99 -10.84
N ASP A 82 12.79 5.30 -10.68
CA ASP A 82 14.06 5.91 -10.27
C ASP A 82 14.06 6.12 -8.75
N PRO A 83 14.74 5.25 -7.97
CA PRO A 83 14.73 5.32 -6.51
C PRO A 83 15.39 6.61 -5.98
N GLY A 84 16.28 7.23 -6.75
CA GLY A 84 16.94 8.49 -6.38
C GLY A 84 15.98 9.68 -6.29
N ARG A 85 14.73 9.52 -6.72
CA ARG A 85 13.72 10.58 -6.68
C ARG A 85 13.09 10.76 -5.32
N VAL A 86 13.13 9.81 -4.40
CA VAL A 86 12.57 10.04 -3.06
C VAL A 86 13.62 10.75 -2.21
N ARG A 87 13.34 12.00 -1.82
CA ARG A 87 14.27 12.79 -0.98
C ARG A 87 14.16 12.40 0.48
N TRP A 88 12.93 12.23 0.93
CA TRP A 88 12.61 11.71 2.24
C TRP A 88 11.24 11.05 2.20
N ALA A 89 11.04 10.10 3.11
CA ALA A 89 9.82 9.40 3.42
C ALA A 89 9.76 9.21 4.94
N GLN A 90 8.53 9.23 5.46
CA GLN A 90 8.26 8.88 6.85
C GLN A 90 7.05 7.98 6.92
N LEU A 91 7.09 7.06 7.88
CA LEU A 91 6.05 6.08 8.10
C LEU A 91 5.83 5.89 9.60
N ILE A 92 4.58 5.89 10.03
CA ILE A 92 4.18 5.67 11.42
C ILE A 92 2.96 4.74 11.44
N ALA A 93 3.08 3.57 12.05
CA ALA A 93 1.93 2.79 12.50
C ALA A 93 1.40 3.40 13.81
N LYS A 94 0.36 4.23 13.68
CA LYS A 94 -0.26 4.92 14.83
C LYS A 94 -0.94 3.92 15.76
N ASP A 95 -1.62 2.93 15.18
CA ASP A 95 -2.35 1.85 15.85
C ASP A 95 -2.35 0.63 14.93
N ASN A 96 -2.92 -0.50 15.38
CA ASN A 96 -3.00 -1.72 14.57
C ASN A 96 -4.00 -1.65 13.40
N ASP A 97 -4.50 -0.47 13.05
CA ASP A 97 -5.42 -0.26 11.93
C ASP A 97 -5.19 1.09 11.21
N THR A 98 -4.14 1.83 11.59
CA THR A 98 -3.92 3.20 11.13
C THR A 98 -2.45 3.44 10.80
N ILE A 99 -2.16 3.74 9.54
CA ILE A 99 -0.82 4.12 9.07
C ILE A 99 -0.83 5.58 8.65
N LEU A 100 0.11 6.35 9.17
CA LEU A 100 0.39 7.72 8.77
C LEU A 100 1.71 7.77 8.02
N GLY A 101 1.87 8.74 7.15
CA GLY A 101 3.15 8.96 6.53
C GLY A 101 3.17 10.13 5.57
N GLY A 102 4.28 10.22 4.85
CA GLY A 102 4.45 11.19 3.80
C GLY A 102 5.78 11.00 3.10
N ARG A 103 5.95 11.69 1.98
CA ARG A 103 7.22 11.73 1.27
C ARG A 103 7.39 13.04 0.51
N SER A 104 8.64 13.36 0.20
CA SER A 104 9.02 14.36 -0.79
C SER A 104 9.77 13.72 -1.94
N THR A 105 9.55 14.23 -3.15
CA THR A 105 10.19 13.73 -4.37
C THR A 105 10.95 14.80 -5.14
N ALA A 106 12.08 14.43 -5.74
CA ALA A 106 12.77 15.15 -6.79
C ALA A 106 12.22 14.71 -8.15
N GLY A 107 11.19 15.42 -8.63
CA GLY A 107 10.56 15.16 -9.92
C GLY A 107 10.32 16.46 -10.66
N TRP A 108 9.36 16.48 -11.60
CA TRP A 108 9.03 17.69 -12.34
C TRP A 108 8.71 18.89 -11.44
N ALA A 109 7.93 18.66 -10.37
CA ALA A 109 7.77 19.61 -9.27
C ALA A 109 8.75 19.25 -8.16
N ASP A 110 9.97 19.80 -8.25
CA ASP A 110 11.05 19.47 -7.34
C ASP A 110 10.73 19.84 -5.89
N GLY A 111 11.00 18.93 -4.95
CA GLY A 111 10.74 19.12 -3.53
C GLY A 111 9.27 19.01 -3.12
N ARG A 112 8.34 18.72 -4.04
CA ARG A 112 6.92 18.53 -3.71
C ARG A 112 6.76 17.46 -2.64
N GLN A 113 5.88 17.74 -1.69
CA GLN A 113 5.60 16.86 -0.55
C GLN A 113 4.13 16.42 -0.58
N ILE A 114 3.88 15.20 -0.12
CA ILE A 114 2.54 14.69 0.09
C ILE A 114 2.52 13.84 1.35
N TYR A 115 1.47 14.01 2.14
CA TYR A 115 1.18 13.25 3.35
C TYR A 115 -0.07 12.43 3.15
N PHE A 116 -0.17 11.34 3.90
CA PHE A 116 -1.34 10.46 3.87
C PHE A 116 -1.69 9.94 5.26
N ALA A 117 -2.94 9.53 5.39
CA ALA A 117 -3.44 8.72 6.50
C ALA A 117 -4.29 7.57 5.95
N MET A 118 -3.93 6.33 6.26
CA MET A 118 -4.64 5.11 5.87
C MET A 118 -5.30 4.49 7.10
N LYS A 119 -6.62 4.28 7.05
CA LYS A 119 -7.40 3.57 8.06
C LYS A 119 -7.98 2.29 7.49
N PHE A 120 -7.67 1.16 8.11
CA PHE A 120 -8.16 -0.17 7.76
C PHE A 120 -9.40 -0.50 8.59
N SER A 121 -10.38 -1.20 8.01
CA SER A 121 -11.60 -1.61 8.72
C SER A 121 -11.40 -2.79 9.68
N LYS A 122 -10.27 -3.49 9.55
CA LYS A 122 -9.87 -4.58 10.43
C LYS A 122 -8.44 -4.28 10.92
N PRO A 123 -8.11 -4.58 12.18
CA PRO A 123 -6.75 -4.44 12.64
C PRO A 123 -5.85 -5.49 11.98
N PHE A 124 -4.63 -5.12 11.62
CA PHE A 124 -3.59 -6.06 11.22
C PHE A 124 -3.07 -6.83 12.45
N ARG A 125 -2.70 -8.09 12.23
CA ARG A 125 -2.13 -9.00 13.23
C ARG A 125 -0.70 -8.58 13.57
N ASP A 126 0.11 -8.41 12.52
CA ASP A 126 1.52 -8.03 12.62
C ASP A 126 1.84 -6.89 11.65
N PHE A 127 2.97 -6.24 11.90
CA PHE A 127 3.43 -5.10 11.13
C PHE A 127 4.95 -5.10 11.03
N GLU A 128 5.45 -4.88 9.82
CA GLU A 128 6.89 -4.84 9.54
C GLU A 128 7.23 -3.57 8.75
N ILE A 129 8.36 -2.96 9.07
CA ILE A 129 8.94 -1.87 8.29
C ILE A 129 10.22 -2.36 7.64
N TYR A 130 10.40 -1.98 6.38
CA TYR A 130 11.62 -2.20 5.62
C TYR A 130 12.28 -0.86 5.30
N SER A 131 13.59 -0.81 5.49
CA SER A 131 14.45 0.29 5.06
C SER A 131 15.58 -0.27 4.23
N GLU A 132 15.82 0.27 3.04
CA GLU A 132 16.83 -0.28 2.12
C GLU A 132 16.63 -1.79 1.85
N ASP A 133 15.38 -2.20 1.69
CA ASP A 133 14.96 -3.60 1.53
C ASP A 133 15.34 -4.57 2.67
N ALA A 134 15.83 -4.05 3.80
CA ALA A 134 16.09 -4.81 5.01
C ALA A 134 14.99 -4.57 6.06
N THR A 135 14.52 -5.65 6.70
CA THR A 135 13.53 -5.55 7.78
C THR A 135 14.15 -4.84 8.99
N LEU A 136 13.42 -3.88 9.56
CA LEU A 136 13.76 -3.27 10.83
C LEU A 136 13.36 -4.18 12.01
N SER A 137 13.78 -3.83 13.22
CA SER A 137 13.35 -4.55 14.42
C SER A 137 11.81 -4.65 14.50
N PRO A 138 11.23 -5.82 14.84
CA PRO A 138 9.77 -6.01 14.93
C PRO A 138 9.05 -5.05 15.89
N ALA A 139 9.76 -4.46 16.87
CA ALA A 139 9.20 -3.48 17.78
C ALA A 139 9.06 -2.07 17.15
N LYS A 140 9.65 -1.83 15.98
CA LYS A 140 9.62 -0.52 15.32
C LYS A 140 8.25 -0.29 14.69
N ARG A 141 7.61 0.80 15.13
CA ARG A 141 6.36 1.29 14.55
C ARG A 141 6.52 2.58 13.75
N GLU A 142 7.72 3.11 13.67
CA GLU A 142 8.01 4.30 12.90
C GLU A 142 9.38 4.21 12.24
N ALA A 143 9.52 4.87 11.09
CA ALA A 143 10.78 5.02 10.40
C ALA A 143 10.81 6.30 9.56
N LYS A 144 12.03 6.81 9.38
CA LYS A 144 12.38 7.88 8.45
C LYS A 144 13.51 7.39 7.56
N GLY A 145 13.50 7.79 6.30
CA GLY A 145 14.48 7.39 5.30
C GLY A 145 14.08 7.93 3.94
N ASN A 146 14.56 7.34 2.86
CA ASN A 146 14.11 7.62 1.49
C ASN A 146 13.68 6.34 0.76
N HIS A 147 14.02 5.18 1.30
CA HIS A 147 13.65 3.88 0.78
C HIS A 147 12.87 3.08 1.83
N LEU A 148 11.61 3.47 2.04
CA LEU A 148 10.74 2.86 3.06
C LEU A 148 9.61 2.05 2.45
N LYS A 149 9.34 0.89 3.04
CA LYS A 149 8.14 0.09 2.80
C LYS A 149 7.59 -0.41 4.14
N CYS A 150 6.31 -0.75 4.19
CA CYS A 150 5.78 -1.54 5.29
C CYS A 150 4.85 -2.64 4.81
N VAL A 151 4.70 -3.65 5.66
CA VAL A 151 3.83 -4.80 5.45
C VAL A 151 2.88 -4.90 6.64
N MET A 152 1.59 -5.02 6.35
CA MET A 152 0.52 -5.21 7.34
C MET A 152 -0.07 -6.59 7.14
N HIS A 153 0.09 -7.47 8.12
CA HIS A 153 -0.26 -8.89 8.03
C HIS A 153 -1.65 -9.18 8.57
N TYR A 154 -2.33 -10.15 7.95
CA TYR A 154 -3.70 -10.56 8.24
C TYR A 154 -3.87 -12.06 8.04
N GLN A 155 -4.87 -12.62 8.72
CA GLN A 155 -5.47 -13.89 8.36
C GLN A 155 -6.86 -13.60 7.79
N THR A 156 -7.23 -14.25 6.70
CA THR A 156 -8.51 -14.03 6.03
C THR A 156 -9.25 -15.33 5.79
N SER A 157 -10.57 -15.23 5.82
CA SER A 157 -11.50 -16.31 5.43
C SER A 157 -12.08 -16.02 4.04
N PRO A 158 -12.71 -17.00 3.37
CA PRO A 158 -13.32 -16.78 2.07
C PRO A 158 -14.32 -15.61 2.09
N GLY A 159 -14.19 -14.67 1.15
CA GLY A 159 -15.07 -13.50 1.07
C GLY A 159 -14.82 -12.44 2.14
N ASN A 160 -13.74 -12.57 2.93
CA ASN A 160 -13.39 -11.58 3.93
C ASN A 160 -13.10 -10.24 3.24
N VAL A 161 -13.89 -9.21 3.58
CA VAL A 161 -13.68 -7.84 3.09
C VAL A 161 -12.84 -7.02 4.07
N ILE A 162 -11.83 -6.33 3.55
CA ILE A 162 -11.08 -5.27 4.26
C ILE A 162 -11.25 -3.97 3.48
N LEU A 163 -11.82 -2.96 4.14
CA LEU A 163 -11.93 -1.60 3.60
C LEU A 163 -10.71 -0.79 4.03
N VAL A 164 -10.23 0.07 3.15
CA VAL A 164 -9.15 1.02 3.42
C VAL A 164 -9.60 2.41 3.01
N LYS A 165 -9.61 3.35 3.95
CA LYS A 165 -9.82 4.78 3.67
C LYS A 165 -8.46 5.47 3.69
N THR A 166 -8.14 6.21 2.64
CA THR A 166 -6.84 6.89 2.51
C THR A 166 -7.06 8.38 2.24
N GLY A 167 -6.84 9.23 3.23
CA GLY A 167 -6.81 10.68 3.05
C GLY A 167 -5.42 11.15 2.60
N ILE A 168 -5.37 12.26 1.86
CA ILE A 168 -4.12 12.91 1.44
C ILE A 168 -4.08 14.40 1.80
N SER A 169 -2.89 14.94 2.00
CA SER A 169 -2.68 16.36 2.28
C SER A 169 -1.32 16.85 1.78
N GLY A 170 -1.27 18.11 1.32
CA GLY A 170 -0.01 18.80 1.04
C GLY A 170 0.64 19.42 2.28
N VAL A 171 0.02 19.30 3.45
CA VAL A 171 0.41 20.04 4.68
C VAL A 171 0.98 19.11 5.75
N SER A 172 0.21 18.10 6.18
CA SER A 172 0.64 17.16 7.22
C SER A 172 -0.18 15.87 7.23
N ALA A 173 0.30 14.85 7.94
CA ALA A 173 -0.43 13.59 8.11
C ALA A 173 -1.68 13.75 9.00
N GLU A 174 -1.65 14.66 9.97
CA GLU A 174 -2.81 15.01 10.80
C GLU A 174 -3.90 15.68 9.96
N ALA A 175 -3.52 16.54 9.01
CA ALA A 175 -4.46 17.13 8.07
C ALA A 175 -5.05 16.09 7.10
N ALA A 176 -4.29 15.06 6.74
CA ALA A 176 -4.78 13.94 5.94
C ALA A 176 -5.71 12.99 6.73
N LEU A 177 -5.63 12.99 8.08
CA LEU A 177 -6.43 12.14 8.96
C LEU A 177 -7.81 12.73 9.28
N LYS A 178 -7.97 14.06 9.18
CA LYS A 178 -9.23 14.79 9.40
C LYS A 178 -10.23 14.54 8.28
#